data_AF-A0A3D5AMQ2-F1
#
_entry.id   AF-A0A3D5AMQ2-F1
#
_cell.length_a   1.000
_cell.length_b   1.000
_cell.length_c   1.000
_cell.angle_alpha   90.00
_cell.angle_beta   90.00
_cell.angle_gamma   90.00
#
_symmetry.space_group_name_H-M   'P 1'
#
loop_
_entity.id
_entity.type
_entity.pdbx_description
1 polymer ?
#
loop_
_entity_poly.entity_id
_entity_poly.type
_entity_poly.pdbx_seq_one_letter_code
_entity_poly.pdbx_strand_id
1 'polypeptide(L)'
;MGGIGMIWLTWRQHRKQALSTAIGLAILAALMIPTGLAMHNAFDSYGLAECVRKIGQDQLVPSMGETCNTAFNRFNNQFATFGMVGVLFLVLPLLVGLFWGAPLVAREVEQGTHRLVWTQCVSRGRWALVKFGFVGAAALIAAAIYGLGISWWLEPLSQAGQLSRFNILVFDMQGLVPIGYTLFAVALGIFAGTVWQKVLPAMAVTLVGLIGLRLAVDR
;
A
#
# COMPACT_ATOMS: atom_id res chain seq x y z
N MET A 1 -27.72 -17.75 16.19
CA MET A 1 -27.98 -16.30 16.43
C MET A 1 -26.81 -15.58 17.15
N GLY A 2 -25.55 -15.99 16.97
CA GLY A 2 -24.39 -15.35 17.65
C GLY A 2 -23.49 -14.46 16.78
N GLY A 3 -23.77 -14.33 15.47
CA GLY A 3 -22.87 -13.64 14.54
C GLY A 3 -22.85 -12.11 14.70
N ILE A 4 -24.03 -11.50 14.87
CA ILE A 4 -24.17 -10.03 14.94
C ILE A 4 -23.51 -9.47 16.22
N GLY A 5 -23.69 -10.16 17.35
CA GLY A 5 -23.06 -9.77 18.62
C GLY A 5 -21.53 -9.88 18.56
N MET A 6 -21.00 -10.92 17.90
CA MET A 6 -19.55 -11.09 17.73
C MET A 6 -18.97 -10.00 16.82
N ILE A 7 -19.61 -9.71 15.68
CA ILE A 7 -19.19 -8.65 14.74
C ILE A 7 -19.17 -7.28 15.43
N TRP A 8 -20.18 -7.00 16.24
CA TRP A 8 -20.28 -5.74 16.99
C TRP A 8 -19.18 -5.60 18.07
N LEU A 9 -18.86 -6.68 18.78
CA LEU A 9 -17.76 -6.70 19.75
C LEU A 9 -16.40 -6.53 19.08
N THR A 10 -16.13 -7.26 17.98
CA THR A 10 -14.90 -7.08 17.20
C THR A 10 -14.79 -5.66 16.65
N TRP A 11 -15.89 -5.07 16.20
CA TRP A 11 -15.90 -3.68 15.75
C TRP A 11 -15.51 -2.71 16.88
N ARG A 12 -16.11 -2.85 18.07
CA ARG A 12 -15.75 -2.00 19.23
C ARG A 12 -14.29 -2.14 19.63
N GLN A 13 -13.76 -3.35 19.62
CA GLN A 13 -12.38 -3.64 20.01
C GLN A 13 -11.37 -3.07 18.99
N HIS A 14 -11.68 -3.19 17.70
CA HIS A 14 -10.80 -2.74 16.62
C HIS A 14 -11.06 -1.30 16.14
N ARG A 15 -12.04 -0.58 16.71
CA ARG A 15 -12.41 0.78 16.26
C ARG A 15 -11.23 1.77 16.28
N LYS A 16 -10.35 1.70 17.28
CA LYS A 16 -9.17 2.58 17.36
C LYS A 16 -8.14 2.28 16.25
N GLN A 17 -7.95 0.99 15.94
CA GLN A 17 -7.13 0.58 14.81
C GLN A 17 -7.77 1.07 13.52
N ALA A 18 -9.04 0.75 13.27
CA ALA A 18 -9.77 1.19 12.07
C ALA A 18 -9.74 2.72 11.87
N LEU A 19 -9.86 3.50 12.95
CA LEU A 19 -9.72 4.96 12.90
C LEU A 19 -8.30 5.38 12.50
N SER A 20 -7.26 4.76 13.07
CA SER A 20 -5.86 5.08 12.72
C SER A 20 -5.55 4.80 11.26
N THR A 21 -6.06 3.72 10.64
CA THR A 21 -5.94 3.55 9.19
C THR A 21 -6.77 4.51 8.40
N ALA A 22 -7.99 4.80 8.83
CA ALA A 22 -8.81 5.75 8.10
C ALA A 22 -8.10 7.11 8.04
N ILE A 23 -7.48 7.53 9.15
CA ILE A 23 -6.64 8.73 9.22
C ILE A 23 -5.40 8.58 8.33
N GLY A 24 -4.66 7.46 8.41
CA GLY A 24 -3.47 7.23 7.58
C GLY A 24 -3.78 7.26 6.08
N LEU A 25 -4.85 6.58 5.65
CA LEU A 25 -5.35 6.59 4.28
C LEU A 25 -5.85 7.98 3.87
N ALA A 26 -6.50 8.72 4.78
CA ALA A 26 -6.94 10.08 4.50
C ALA A 26 -5.75 11.04 4.31
N ILE A 27 -4.71 10.94 5.14
CA ILE A 27 -3.47 11.72 4.99
C ILE A 27 -2.78 11.37 3.67
N LEU A 28 -2.70 10.08 3.37
CA LEU A 28 -2.14 9.60 2.11
C LEU A 28 -2.92 10.15 0.91
N ALA A 29 -4.26 10.07 0.94
CA ALA A 29 -5.12 10.62 -0.10
C ALA A 29 -4.98 12.15 -0.21
N ALA A 30 -4.88 12.86 0.92
CA ALA A 30 -4.68 14.31 0.95
C ALA A 30 -3.34 14.74 0.35
N LEU A 31 -2.32 13.88 0.37
CA LEU A 31 -1.04 14.10 -0.32
C LEU A 31 -1.10 13.69 -1.79
N MET A 32 -1.63 12.51 -2.10
CA MET A 32 -1.62 11.92 -3.44
C MET A 32 -2.58 12.61 -4.40
N ILE A 33 -3.79 12.97 -3.97
CA ILE A 33 -4.81 13.52 -4.86
C ILE A 33 -4.38 14.89 -5.42
N PRO A 34 -3.96 15.89 -4.61
CA PRO A 34 -3.58 17.19 -5.14
C PRO A 34 -2.33 17.12 -6.01
N THR A 35 -1.33 16.32 -5.60
CA THR A 35 -0.09 16.17 -6.36
C THR A 35 -0.31 15.41 -7.66
N GLY A 36 -1.11 14.35 -7.65
CA GLY A 36 -1.49 13.60 -8.85
C GLY A 36 -2.28 14.47 -9.82
N LEU A 37 -3.29 15.21 -9.35
CA LEU A 37 -4.05 16.15 -10.19
C LEU A 37 -3.14 17.23 -10.79
N ALA A 38 -2.21 17.79 -10.02
CA ALA A 38 -1.24 18.75 -10.53
C ALA A 38 -0.36 18.17 -11.64
N MET A 39 0.08 16.91 -11.51
CA MET A 39 0.86 16.23 -12.55
C MET A 39 0.03 15.96 -13.80
N HIS A 40 -1.18 15.41 -13.67
CA HIS A 40 -2.07 15.14 -14.80
C HIS A 40 -2.42 16.45 -15.55
N ASN A 41 -2.76 17.51 -14.83
CA ASN A 41 -3.04 18.83 -15.44
C ASN A 41 -1.78 19.44 -16.11
N ALA A 42 -0.61 19.30 -15.50
CA ALA A 42 0.65 19.75 -16.10
C ALA A 42 0.98 18.95 -17.36
N PHE A 43 0.74 17.64 -17.34
CA PHE A 43 0.96 16.74 -18.47
C PHE A 43 0.08 17.11 -19.67
N ASP A 44 -1.20 17.42 -19.42
CA ASP A 44 -2.13 17.87 -20.46
C ASP A 44 -1.80 19.29 -20.96
N SER A 45 -1.52 20.23 -20.05
CA SER A 45 -1.25 21.64 -20.42
C SER A 45 0.05 21.81 -21.22
N TYR A 46 1.05 20.96 -20.99
CA TYR A 46 2.27 20.92 -21.79
C TYR A 46 2.13 20.10 -23.10
N GLY A 47 0.96 19.50 -23.35
CA GLY A 47 0.68 18.75 -24.58
C GLY A 47 1.40 17.41 -24.67
N LEU A 48 1.86 16.84 -23.55
CA LEU A 48 2.60 15.56 -23.57
C LEU A 48 1.73 14.40 -24.04
N ALA A 49 0.42 14.42 -23.79
CA ALA A 49 -0.50 13.40 -24.28
C ALA A 49 -0.45 13.24 -25.82
N GLU A 50 -0.34 14.37 -26.53
CA GLU A 50 -0.19 14.37 -27.99
C GLU A 50 1.18 13.86 -28.43
N CYS A 51 2.24 14.24 -27.70
CA CYS A 51 3.60 13.76 -27.95
C CYS A 51 3.70 12.24 -27.77
N VAL A 52 3.17 11.68 -26.68
CA VAL A 52 3.20 10.23 -26.41
C VAL A 52 2.41 9.47 -27.46
N ARG A 53 1.24 9.95 -27.86
CA ARG A 53 0.42 9.34 -28.91
C ARG A 53 1.16 9.28 -30.25
N LYS A 54 1.89 10.34 -30.59
CA LYS A 54 2.67 10.44 -31.83
C LYS A 54 3.97 9.65 -31.80
N ILE A 55 4.64 9.50 -30.66
CA ILE A 55 5.83 8.65 -30.54
C ILE A 55 5.50 7.18 -30.78
N GLY A 56 4.29 6.73 -30.41
CA GLY A 56 3.80 5.38 -30.70
C GLY A 56 3.44 5.13 -32.17
N GLN A 57 3.51 6.15 -33.03
CA GLN A 57 3.31 6.03 -34.48
C GLN A 57 4.66 6.39 -35.13
N ASP A 58 5.23 5.51 -35.94
CA ASP A 58 6.63 5.53 -36.45
C ASP A 58 7.10 6.77 -37.27
N GLN A 59 6.45 7.93 -37.16
CA GLN A 59 6.81 9.18 -37.84
C GLN A 59 7.15 10.29 -36.85
N LEU A 60 8.35 10.26 -36.29
CA LEU A 60 8.93 11.46 -35.67
C LEU A 60 9.47 12.40 -36.76
N VAL A 61 8.73 13.47 -37.05
CA VAL A 61 9.26 14.63 -37.80
C VAL A 61 10.26 15.38 -36.88
N PRO A 62 11.49 15.71 -37.34
CA PRO A 62 12.56 16.25 -36.49
C PRO A 62 12.17 17.50 -35.66
N SER A 63 11.39 18.42 -36.24
CA SER A 63 10.95 19.66 -35.57
C SER A 63 9.94 19.43 -34.44
N MET A 64 9.12 18.38 -34.55
CA MET A 64 8.18 17.98 -33.50
C MET A 64 8.92 17.32 -32.33
N GLY A 65 10.00 16.59 -32.63
CA GLY A 65 10.87 15.97 -31.63
C GLY A 65 11.47 16.98 -30.66
N GLU A 66 11.93 18.14 -31.15
CA GLU A 66 12.50 19.20 -30.31
C GLU A 66 11.45 19.87 -29.40
N THR A 67 10.25 20.12 -29.92
CA THR A 67 9.14 20.71 -29.14
C THR A 67 8.66 19.74 -28.06
N CYS A 68 8.50 18.46 -28.39
CA CYS A 68 8.16 17.43 -27.40
C CYS A 68 9.28 17.27 -26.36
N ASN A 69 10.55 17.23 -26.77
CA ASN A 69 11.68 17.08 -25.86
C ASN A 69 11.77 18.23 -24.85
N THR A 70 11.54 19.48 -25.29
CA THR A 70 11.49 20.63 -24.37
C THR A 70 10.31 20.55 -23.40
N ALA A 71 9.15 20.07 -23.83
CA ALA A 71 7.99 19.83 -22.96
C ALA A 71 8.28 18.72 -21.92
N PHE A 72 8.85 17.59 -22.33
CA PHE A 72 9.31 16.53 -21.42
C PHE A 72 10.32 17.08 -20.40
N ASN A 73 11.31 17.85 -20.84
CA ASN A 73 12.32 18.41 -19.94
C ASN A 73 11.72 19.39 -18.91
N ARG A 74 10.75 20.23 -19.31
CA ARG A 74 10.05 21.12 -18.36
C ARG A 74 9.25 20.32 -17.33
N PHE A 75 8.48 19.34 -17.78
CA PHE A 75 7.73 18.45 -16.89
C PHE A 75 8.67 17.75 -15.91
N ASN A 76 9.75 17.15 -16.43
CA ASN A 76 10.72 16.42 -15.63
C ASN A 76 11.40 17.33 -14.60
N ASN A 77 11.83 18.54 -14.99
CA ASN A 77 12.44 19.48 -14.05
C ASN A 77 11.46 19.96 -12.98
N GLN A 78 10.19 20.17 -13.34
CA GLN A 78 9.16 20.58 -12.39
C GLN A 78 8.84 19.50 -11.35
N PHE A 79 8.86 18.22 -11.74
CA PHE A 79 8.47 17.09 -10.89
C PHE A 79 9.62 16.17 -10.46
N ALA A 80 10.87 16.56 -10.68
CA ALA A 80 12.06 15.76 -10.36
C ALA A 80 12.08 15.25 -8.91
N THR A 81 11.65 16.09 -7.96
CA THR A 81 11.61 15.74 -6.53
C THR A 81 10.61 14.62 -6.23
N PHE A 82 9.51 14.52 -6.97
CA PHE A 82 8.48 13.52 -6.73
C PHE A 82 8.92 12.09 -7.09
N GLY A 83 9.87 11.95 -8.03
CA GLY A 83 10.51 10.66 -8.31
C GLY A 83 11.19 10.06 -7.07
N MET A 84 11.83 10.88 -6.23
CA MET A 84 12.44 10.43 -4.97
C MET A 84 11.40 10.13 -3.88
N VAL A 85 10.28 10.87 -3.86
CA VAL A 85 9.17 10.63 -2.92
C VAL A 85 8.50 9.27 -3.17
N GLY A 86 8.60 8.71 -4.39
CA GLY A 86 8.19 7.34 -4.71
C GLY A 86 8.73 6.28 -3.74
N VAL A 87 9.95 6.46 -3.21
CA VAL A 87 10.54 5.53 -2.23
C VAL A 87 9.75 5.46 -0.93
N LEU A 88 9.16 6.57 -0.49
CA LEU A 88 8.34 6.61 0.71
C LEU A 88 7.08 5.74 0.55
N PHE A 89 6.51 5.73 -0.66
CA PHE A 89 5.35 4.92 -0.99
C PHE A 89 5.67 3.42 -0.96
N LEU A 90 6.86 3.01 -1.38
CA LEU A 90 7.28 1.61 -1.34
C LEU A 90 7.25 0.97 0.07
N VAL A 91 7.50 1.77 1.11
CA VAL A 91 7.59 1.27 2.50
C VAL A 91 6.23 1.18 3.20
N LEU A 92 5.22 1.92 2.72
CA LEU A 92 3.90 1.99 3.34
C LEU A 92 3.18 0.62 3.48
N PRO A 93 3.15 -0.25 2.44
CA PRO A 93 2.65 -1.61 2.55
C PRO A 93 3.22 -2.42 3.72
N LEU A 94 4.52 -2.25 3.97
CA LEU A 94 5.25 -2.96 5.03
C LEU A 94 4.84 -2.45 6.41
N LEU A 95 4.67 -1.13 6.54
CA LEU A 95 4.20 -0.51 7.78
C LEU A 95 2.78 -0.98 8.14
N VAL A 96 1.92 -1.20 7.16
CA VAL A 96 0.59 -1.77 7.41
C VAL A 96 0.73 -3.16 8.03
N GLY A 97 1.49 -4.08 7.42
CA GLY A 97 1.71 -5.42 7.99
C GLY A 97 2.29 -5.39 9.42
N LEU A 98 3.26 -4.51 9.65
CA LEU A 98 3.93 -4.31 10.93
C LEU A 98 2.99 -3.81 12.04
N PHE A 99 2.25 -2.72 11.79
CA PHE A 99 1.41 -2.07 12.80
C PHE A 99 0.02 -2.68 12.93
N TRP A 100 -0.43 -3.43 11.92
CA TRP A 100 -1.76 -4.04 11.92
C TRP A 100 -1.74 -5.54 12.09
N GLY A 101 -0.91 -6.25 11.32
CA GLY A 101 -0.83 -7.70 11.37
C GLY A 101 -0.29 -8.20 12.72
N ALA A 102 0.85 -7.65 13.16
CA ALA A 102 1.53 -8.10 14.38
C ALA A 102 0.71 -7.90 15.66
N PRO A 103 0.11 -6.72 15.91
CA PRO A 103 -0.63 -6.49 17.15
C PRO A 103 -2.01 -7.16 17.17
N LEU A 104 -2.53 -7.63 16.02
CA LEU A 104 -3.87 -8.21 15.93
C LEU A 104 -4.06 -9.41 16.85
N VAL A 105 -3.05 -10.29 16.90
CA VAL A 105 -3.05 -11.49 17.73
C VAL A 105 -2.29 -11.26 19.02
N ALA A 106 -1.09 -10.67 18.94
CA ALA A 106 -0.22 -10.49 20.10
C ALA A 106 -0.90 -9.69 21.22
N ARG A 107 -1.65 -8.64 20.88
CA ARG A 107 -2.31 -7.78 21.87
C ARG A 107 -3.37 -8.51 22.69
N GLU A 108 -4.09 -9.45 22.10
CA GLU A 108 -5.11 -10.21 22.83
C GLU A 108 -4.55 -11.31 23.69
N VAL A 109 -3.45 -11.92 23.26
CA VAL A 109 -2.74 -12.88 24.10
C VAL A 109 -2.13 -12.15 25.30
N GLU A 110 -1.51 -11.00 25.06
CA GLU A 110 -0.92 -10.14 26.08
C GLU A 110 -1.95 -9.58 27.07
N GLN A 111 -3.13 -9.18 26.60
CA GLN A 111 -4.23 -8.67 27.45
C GLN A 111 -5.07 -9.78 28.10
N GLY A 112 -4.79 -11.06 27.82
CA GLY A 112 -5.52 -12.20 28.40
C GLY A 112 -6.99 -12.34 27.94
N THR A 113 -7.45 -11.54 26.99
CA THR A 113 -8.84 -11.53 26.50
C THR A 113 -9.25 -12.85 25.85
N HIS A 114 -8.29 -13.63 25.34
CA HIS A 114 -8.54 -14.97 24.81
C HIS A 114 -9.23 -15.92 25.81
N ARG A 115 -8.99 -15.76 27.12
CA ARG A 115 -9.60 -16.59 28.17
C ARG A 115 -11.11 -16.34 28.33
N LEU A 116 -11.54 -15.08 28.20
CA LEU A 116 -12.95 -14.67 28.24
C LEU A 116 -13.71 -15.10 26.98
N VAL A 117 -13.04 -15.17 25.83
CA VAL A 117 -13.65 -15.65 24.59
C VAL A 117 -13.90 -17.16 24.65
N TRP A 118 -12.99 -17.93 25.24
CA TRP A 118 -13.11 -19.39 25.33
C TRP A 118 -14.16 -19.87 26.33
N THR A 119 -14.60 -19.01 27.26
CA THR A 119 -15.72 -19.32 28.15
C THR A 119 -17.09 -19.02 27.52
N GLN A 120 -17.13 -18.28 26.41
CA GLN A 120 -18.34 -18.08 25.63
C GLN A 120 -18.51 -19.25 24.65
N CYS A 121 -19.75 -19.68 24.37
CA CYS A 121 -20.10 -20.83 23.51
C CYS A 121 -19.71 -20.69 22.01
N VAL A 122 -18.63 -19.98 21.69
CA VAL A 122 -18.09 -19.81 20.35
C VAL A 122 -16.92 -20.77 20.15
N SER A 123 -16.98 -21.58 19.10
CA SER A 123 -15.88 -22.48 18.77
C SER A 123 -14.63 -21.70 18.31
N ARG A 124 -13.44 -22.18 18.73
CA ARG A 124 -12.13 -21.55 18.44
C ARG A 124 -11.92 -21.30 16.94
N GLY A 125 -12.39 -22.23 16.08
CA GLY A 125 -12.31 -22.12 14.63
C GLY A 125 -13.20 -21.03 14.04
N ARG A 126 -14.45 -20.89 14.51
CA ARG A 126 -15.36 -19.84 14.02
C ARG A 126 -14.88 -18.44 14.42
N TRP A 127 -14.33 -18.33 15.63
CA TRP A 127 -13.70 -17.08 16.08
C TRP A 127 -12.50 -16.69 15.22
N ALA A 128 -11.59 -17.63 14.95
CA ALA A 128 -10.42 -17.40 14.10
C ALA A 128 -10.83 -17.01 12.67
N LEU A 129 -11.77 -17.73 12.06
CA LEU A 129 -12.25 -17.45 10.70
C LEU A 129 -12.86 -16.06 10.56
N VAL A 130 -13.74 -15.66 11.48
CA VAL A 130 -14.38 -14.33 11.43
C VAL A 130 -13.34 -13.24 11.62
N LYS A 131 -12.39 -13.43 12.54
CA LYS A 131 -11.38 -12.41 12.86
C LYS A 131 -10.34 -12.25 11.76
N PHE A 132 -9.76 -13.36 11.30
CA PHE A 132 -8.80 -13.33 10.19
C PHE A 132 -9.47 -12.96 8.87
N GLY A 133 -10.71 -13.39 8.65
CA GLY A 133 -11.49 -13.01 7.47
C GLY A 133 -11.78 -11.51 7.43
N PHE A 134 -12.20 -10.91 8.54
CA PHE A 134 -12.47 -9.47 8.60
C PHE A 134 -11.19 -8.64 8.38
N VAL A 135 -10.08 -9.02 9.03
CA VAL A 135 -8.82 -8.27 8.90
C VAL A 135 -8.18 -8.49 7.54
N GLY A 136 -8.22 -9.71 7.02
CA GLY A 136 -7.77 -10.03 5.66
C GLY A 136 -8.56 -9.25 4.62
N ALA A 137 -9.89 -9.18 4.73
CA ALA A 137 -10.73 -8.41 3.83
C ALA A 137 -10.43 -6.90 3.92
N ALA A 138 -10.27 -6.35 5.13
CA ALA A 138 -9.92 -4.94 5.30
C ALA A 138 -8.54 -4.62 4.72
N ALA A 139 -7.55 -5.49 4.93
CA ALA A 139 -6.21 -5.35 4.36
C ALA A 139 -6.23 -5.43 2.83
N LEU A 140 -7.00 -6.38 2.26
CA LEU A 140 -7.20 -6.50 0.82
C LEU A 140 -7.77 -5.22 0.21
N ILE A 141 -8.83 -4.67 0.80
CA ILE A 141 -9.49 -3.46 0.31
C ILE A 141 -8.52 -2.27 0.40
N ALA A 142 -7.83 -2.10 1.53
CA ALA A 142 -6.86 -1.03 1.71
C ALA A 142 -5.70 -1.14 0.70
N ALA A 143 -5.19 -2.35 0.48
CA ALA A 143 -4.15 -2.64 -0.48
C ALA A 143 -4.57 -2.36 -1.93
N ALA A 144 -5.81 -2.75 -2.30
CA ALA A 144 -6.34 -2.49 -3.63
C ALA A 144 -6.52 -1.00 -3.89
N ILE A 145 -7.11 -0.25 -2.94
CA ILE A 145 -7.25 1.21 -3.03
C ILE A 145 -5.88 1.87 -3.16
N TYR A 146 -4.92 1.45 -2.34
CA TYR A 146 -3.56 1.97 -2.37
C TYR A 146 -2.87 1.67 -3.71
N GLY A 147 -2.91 0.42 -4.19
CA GLY A 147 -2.31 -0.01 -5.45
C GLY A 147 -2.89 0.70 -6.67
N LEU A 148 -4.20 0.91 -6.70
CA LEU A 148 -4.86 1.70 -7.76
C LEU A 148 -4.47 3.18 -7.68
N GLY A 149 -4.49 3.75 -6.48
CA GLY A 149 -4.13 5.15 -6.26
C GLY A 149 -2.70 5.46 -6.66
N ILE A 150 -1.73 4.60 -6.31
CA ILE A 150 -0.33 4.81 -6.66
C ILE A 150 -0.08 4.56 -8.15
N SER A 151 -0.78 3.60 -8.77
CA SER A 151 -0.70 3.36 -10.21
C SER A 151 -1.17 4.59 -11.00
N TRP A 152 -2.29 5.18 -10.61
CA TRP A 152 -2.81 6.42 -11.21
C TRP A 152 -1.89 7.62 -10.97
N TRP A 153 -1.28 7.71 -9.78
CA TRP A 153 -0.38 8.81 -9.44
C TRP A 153 0.94 8.75 -10.22
N LEU A 154 1.48 7.54 -10.46
CA LEU A 154 2.73 7.33 -11.20
C LEU A 154 2.57 7.43 -12.72
N GLU A 155 1.36 7.37 -13.24
CA GLU A 155 1.10 7.27 -14.68
C GLU A 155 1.75 8.42 -15.49
N PRO A 156 1.59 9.71 -15.15
CA PRO A 156 2.22 10.82 -15.89
C PRO A 156 3.75 10.76 -15.85
N LEU A 157 4.32 10.42 -14.70
CA LEU A 157 5.77 10.28 -14.51
C LEU A 157 6.34 9.12 -15.34
N SER A 158 5.57 8.04 -15.49
CA SER A 158 5.97 6.89 -16.29
C SER A 158 5.90 7.17 -17.79
N GLN A 159 4.87 7.89 -18.24
CA GLN A 159 4.73 8.32 -19.64
C GLN A 159 5.74 9.41 -20.01
N ALA A 160 6.15 10.24 -19.04
CA ALA A 160 7.20 11.24 -19.20
C ALA A 160 8.62 10.66 -19.39
N GLY A 161 8.79 9.34 -19.27
CA GLY A 161 10.09 8.67 -19.33
C GLY A 161 10.96 8.88 -18.09
N GLN A 162 10.44 9.60 -17.08
CA GLN A 162 11.14 9.91 -15.83
C GLN A 162 11.29 8.66 -14.95
N LEU A 163 10.27 7.81 -14.99
CA LEU A 163 10.22 6.53 -14.31
C LEU A 163 9.95 5.44 -15.35
N SER A 164 11.00 4.78 -15.84
CA SER A 164 10.82 3.64 -16.75
C SER A 164 9.89 2.62 -16.10
N ARG A 165 8.88 2.15 -16.84
CA ARG A 165 7.95 1.10 -16.37
C ARG A 165 8.66 -0.21 -16.05
N PHE A 166 9.87 -0.40 -16.58
CA PHE A 166 10.76 -1.52 -16.30
C PHE A 166 11.79 -1.24 -15.19
N ASN A 167 11.77 -0.04 -14.60
CA ASN A 167 12.51 0.20 -13.37
C ASN A 167 11.88 -0.66 -12.27
N ILE A 168 12.69 -1.47 -11.59
CA ILE A 168 12.30 -2.39 -10.52
C ILE A 168 11.39 -1.70 -9.50
N LEU A 169 11.72 -0.45 -9.12
CA LEU A 169 10.94 0.31 -8.14
C LEU A 169 9.52 0.62 -8.63
N VAL A 170 9.36 0.95 -9.90
CA VAL A 170 8.09 1.35 -10.50
C VAL A 170 7.21 0.12 -10.74
N PHE A 171 7.83 -0.98 -11.16
CA PHE A 171 7.18 -2.27 -11.34
C PHE A 171 6.59 -2.79 -10.02
N ASP A 172 7.36 -2.71 -8.93
CA ASP A 172 6.93 -3.15 -7.60
C ASP A 172 5.76 -2.34 -7.03
N MET A 173 5.58 -1.11 -7.52
CA MET A 173 4.52 -0.21 -7.08
C MET A 173 3.26 -0.28 -7.95
N GLN A 174 3.27 -0.98 -9.08
CA GLN A 174 2.15 -0.99 -10.03
C GLN A 174 1.37 -2.30 -10.05
N GLY A 175 0.07 -2.19 -10.32
CA GLY A 175 -0.81 -3.34 -10.56
C GLY A 175 -1.01 -4.23 -9.32
N LEU A 176 -0.80 -5.55 -9.50
CA LEU A 176 -1.09 -6.57 -8.49
C LEU A 176 0.02 -6.77 -7.45
N VAL A 177 1.24 -6.31 -7.75
CA VAL A 177 2.43 -6.51 -6.91
C VAL A 177 2.28 -5.90 -5.50
N PRO A 178 1.86 -4.63 -5.31
CA PRO A 178 1.66 -4.07 -3.97
C PRO A 178 0.55 -4.78 -3.18
N ILE A 179 -0.44 -5.35 -3.86
CA ILE A 179 -1.48 -6.18 -3.21
C ILE A 179 -0.87 -7.48 -2.67
N GLY A 180 0.03 -8.11 -3.42
CA GLY A 180 0.79 -9.27 -2.95
C GLY A 180 1.63 -8.95 -1.72
N TYR A 181 2.40 -7.86 -1.76
CA TYR A 181 3.27 -7.47 -0.65
C TYR A 181 2.51 -7.11 0.63
N THR A 182 1.41 -6.38 0.51
CA THR A 182 0.56 -6.04 1.67
C THR A 182 -0.04 -7.29 2.31
N LEU A 183 -0.60 -8.21 1.51
CA LEU A 183 -1.16 -9.46 2.02
C LEU A 183 -0.10 -10.32 2.70
N PHE A 184 1.07 -10.44 2.07
CA PHE A 184 2.20 -11.16 2.65
C PHE A 184 2.64 -10.53 3.97
N ALA A 185 2.80 -9.21 4.03
CA ALA A 185 3.20 -8.51 5.24
C ALA A 185 2.18 -8.65 6.38
N VAL A 186 0.88 -8.65 6.06
CA VAL A 186 -0.19 -8.89 7.03
C VAL A 186 -0.17 -10.34 7.52
N ALA A 187 0.01 -11.32 6.63
CA ALA A 187 0.11 -12.73 7.00
C ALA A 187 1.33 -13.01 7.88
N LEU A 188 2.49 -12.45 7.53
CA LEU A 188 3.72 -12.51 8.33
C LEU A 188 3.53 -11.84 9.69
N GLY A 189 2.86 -10.69 9.70
CA GLY A 189 2.41 -9.98 10.90
C GLY A 189 1.64 -10.89 11.85
N ILE A 190 0.57 -11.50 11.34
CA ILE A 190 -0.28 -12.41 12.09
C ILE A 190 0.53 -13.60 12.62
N PHE A 191 1.39 -14.20 11.79
CA PHE A 191 2.25 -15.32 12.18
C PHE A 191 3.23 -14.95 13.31
N ALA A 192 3.91 -13.81 13.23
CA ALA A 192 4.78 -13.37 14.31
C ALA A 192 3.98 -13.06 15.58
N GLY A 193 2.78 -12.50 15.45
CA GLY A 193 1.88 -12.21 16.56
C GLY A 193 1.40 -13.48 17.29
N THR A 194 1.21 -14.59 16.57
CA THR A 194 0.83 -15.88 17.18
C THR A 194 2.00 -16.54 17.91
N VAL A 195 3.22 -16.41 17.38
CA VAL A 195 4.43 -17.04 17.95
C VAL A 195 4.93 -16.28 19.19
N TRP A 196 5.07 -14.96 19.11
CA TRP A 196 5.72 -14.18 20.18
C TRP A 196 4.78 -13.68 21.28
N GLN A 197 3.46 -13.71 21.06
CA GLN A 197 2.41 -13.45 22.06
C GLN A 197 2.50 -12.10 22.82
N LYS A 198 3.46 -11.25 22.49
CA LYS A 198 3.69 -9.89 22.99
C LYS A 198 3.85 -8.95 21.81
N VAL A 199 3.24 -7.76 21.89
CA VAL A 199 3.14 -6.85 20.74
C VAL A 199 4.51 -6.33 20.28
N LEU A 200 5.34 -5.86 21.21
CA LEU A 200 6.66 -5.30 20.91
C LEU A 200 7.60 -6.27 20.17
N PRO A 201 7.85 -7.50 20.66
CA PRO A 201 8.72 -8.45 19.95
C PRO A 201 8.10 -8.95 18.64
N ALA A 202 6.77 -9.08 18.54
CA ALA A 202 6.12 -9.44 17.28
C ALA A 202 6.33 -8.36 16.20
N MET A 203 6.26 -7.08 16.57
CA MET A 203 6.58 -5.96 15.68
C MET A 203 8.06 -5.96 15.28
N ALA A 204 8.98 -6.20 16.23
CA ALA A 204 10.40 -6.27 15.91
C ALA A 204 10.72 -7.38 14.89
N VAL A 205 10.17 -8.59 15.09
CA VAL A 205 10.41 -9.74 14.21
C VAL A 205 9.81 -9.51 12.82
N THR A 206 8.63 -8.90 12.74
CA THR A 206 7.99 -8.61 11.45
C THR A 206 8.76 -7.56 10.68
N LEU A 207 9.25 -6.52 11.34
CA LEU A 207 10.12 -5.52 10.72
C LEU A 207 11.40 -6.17 10.19
N VAL A 208 12.10 -6.95 11.03
CA VAL A 208 13.35 -7.63 10.64
C VAL A 208 13.12 -8.62 9.50
N GLY A 209 12.03 -9.40 9.56
CA GLY A 209 11.68 -10.37 8.52
C GLY A 209 11.35 -9.70 7.18
N LEU A 210 10.61 -8.59 7.21
CA LEU A 210 10.28 -7.82 6.01
C LEU A 210 11.51 -7.16 5.38
N ILE A 211 12.39 -6.57 6.20
CA ILE A 211 13.65 -5.98 5.73
C ILE A 211 14.56 -7.07 5.16
N GLY A 212 14.71 -8.19 5.87
CA GLY A 212 15.53 -9.31 5.43
C GLY A 212 15.05 -9.90 4.11
N LEU A 213 13.73 -10.05 3.92
CA LEU A 213 13.17 -10.53 2.67
C LEU A 213 13.42 -9.55 1.53
N ARG A 214 13.19 -8.25 1.74
CA ARG A 214 13.48 -7.21 0.74
C ARG A 214 14.94 -7.25 0.31
N LEU A 215 15.86 -7.24 1.27
CA LEU A 215 17.30 -7.32 0.98
C LEU A 215 17.73 -8.62 0.28
N ALA A 216 17.00 -9.73 0.48
CA ALA A 216 17.27 -10.99 -0.19
C ALA A 216 16.72 -11.04 -1.61
N VAL A 217 15.59 -10.40 -1.87
CA VAL A 217 14.94 -10.34 -3.20
C VAL A 217 15.59 -9.27 -4.08
N ASP A 218 16.08 -8.18 -3.49
CA ASP A 218 16.75 -7.07 -4.18
C ASP A 218 18.23 -7.38 -4.52
N ARG A 219 18.71 -8.61 -4.29
CA ARG A 219 20.06 -9.10 -4.63
C ARG A 219 20.05 -9.93 -5.91
#